data_AF-A0A0Q9S006-F1
#
_entry.id   AF-A0A0Q9S006-F1
#
_cell.length_a   1.000
_cell.length_b   1.000
_cell.length_c   1.000
_cell.angle_alpha   90.00
_cell.angle_beta   90.00
_cell.angle_gamma   90.00
#
_symmetry.space_group_name_H-M   'P 1'
#
loop_
_entity.id
_entity.type
_entity.pdbx_description
1 polymer ?
#
loop_
_entity_poly.entity_id
_entity_poly.type
_entity_poly.pdbx_seq_one_letter_code
_entity_poly.pdbx_strand_id
1 'polypeptide(L)'
;MSEVVYAVEAQGWIPKVIREGDQLQLKMGVDFNRGHDIREFHFALTEQHLAVLRTSLARHLILWCVLQPLAEHAGREDRNGKPNKKESARAIDVVLLGTDQQVEAYVAAQGLTSYQLQSLIAHGGDPTLIGKGRLFEALEGRVQVAADWRNVREYWADEARAEEGVHLAELDKAVLYYTNRRETWSGLGGRRPEQVPAEMLEAVLALVRDAEGATADLEPTAPLERWQDVVGPALRATRPELLDEPIRAIASLVRSEAPDRAWRQRQMPALGDIERHLQLHVYDAQQLALIAETTPEASARPWVEHVGGELFVGVDRRIAFATYEAVTEDDMVLWEDQEQVTFAQLIAAGVAKAEVGKHVARDGTCWISHADLAAAVLVDPKVRATIIESSRLPITWPEIHTLVPNGDLVVAALSRLRFVMTGSRDEDGMLAILKAAREAITWGRDHISPHPLVWRHGQWLPFDWAAEFPHLADRIKEVNVAYADAWLDAATQ
;
A
#
# COMPACT_ATOMS: atom_id res chain seq x y z
N MET A 1 24.30 16.74 -21.43
CA MET A 1 23.36 15.70 -20.95
C MET A 1 24.03 15.02 -19.77
N SER A 2 23.31 14.81 -18.68
CA SER A 2 23.80 14.09 -17.51
C SER A 2 23.41 12.62 -17.60
N GLU A 3 24.36 11.74 -17.34
CA GLU A 3 24.18 10.28 -17.34
C GLU A 3 24.26 9.76 -15.91
N VAL A 4 23.38 8.83 -15.51
CA VAL A 4 23.49 8.16 -14.20
C VAL A 4 24.52 7.04 -14.31
N VAL A 5 25.62 7.15 -13.58
CA VAL A 5 26.75 6.19 -13.60
C VAL A 5 26.63 5.14 -12.49
N TYR A 6 25.98 5.50 -11.39
CA TYR A 6 25.68 4.61 -10.28
C TYR A 6 24.51 5.15 -9.47
N ALA A 7 23.56 4.28 -9.17
CA ALA A 7 22.48 4.52 -8.23
C ALA A 7 22.22 3.24 -7.46
N VAL A 8 21.78 3.38 -6.21
CA VAL A 8 21.29 2.25 -5.44
C VAL A 8 19.83 2.04 -5.86
N GLU A 9 19.57 1.02 -6.66
CA GLU A 9 18.24 0.72 -7.19
C GLU A 9 17.28 0.32 -6.06
N ALA A 10 16.01 0.72 -6.14
CA ALA A 10 14.92 0.56 -5.16
C ALA A 10 14.67 1.70 -4.14
N GLN A 11 15.52 2.73 -4.02
CA GLN A 11 15.21 3.89 -3.18
C GLN A 11 15.59 5.23 -3.83
N GLY A 12 14.61 6.11 -4.05
CA GLY A 12 14.81 7.38 -4.76
C GLY A 12 15.56 8.48 -3.99
N TRP A 13 15.89 8.27 -2.71
CA TRP A 13 16.44 9.30 -1.82
C TRP A 13 17.94 9.14 -1.53
N ILE A 14 18.51 7.94 -1.68
CA ILE A 14 19.96 7.76 -1.58
C ILE A 14 20.62 8.55 -2.72
N PRO A 15 21.69 9.33 -2.44
CA PRO A 15 22.39 10.07 -3.47
C PRO A 15 22.82 9.18 -4.65
N LYS A 16 22.80 9.72 -5.86
CA LYS A 16 23.23 9.00 -7.07
C LYS A 16 24.43 9.66 -7.69
N VAL A 17 25.30 8.88 -8.32
CA VAL A 17 26.44 9.40 -9.07
C VAL A 17 26.03 9.63 -10.51
N ILE A 18 26.22 10.85 -10.97
CA ILE A 18 26.01 11.25 -12.35
C ILE A 18 27.34 11.67 -13.00
N ARG A 19 27.39 11.59 -14.32
CA ARG A 19 28.44 12.19 -15.14
C ARG A 19 27.84 13.31 -15.97
N GLU A 20 28.44 14.49 -15.87
CA GLU A 20 28.09 15.66 -16.67
C GLU A 20 29.36 16.15 -17.40
N GLY A 21 29.42 15.91 -18.71
CA GLY A 21 30.68 16.06 -19.46
C GLY A 21 31.75 15.11 -18.92
N ASP A 22 32.93 15.65 -18.59
CA ASP A 22 34.04 14.87 -18.02
C ASP A 22 34.04 14.83 -16.48
N GLN A 23 33.01 15.38 -15.82
CA GLN A 23 32.96 15.49 -14.37
C GLN A 23 32.01 14.47 -13.75
N LEU A 24 32.50 13.71 -12.77
CA LEU A 24 31.68 12.90 -11.89
C LEU A 24 31.14 13.75 -10.74
N GLN A 25 29.86 13.58 -10.44
CA GLN A 25 29.19 14.29 -9.36
C GLN A 25 28.25 13.36 -8.57
N LEU A 26 28.24 13.50 -7.25
CA LEU A 26 27.16 12.99 -6.41
C LEU A 26 26.00 13.97 -6.47
N LYS A 27 24.84 13.52 -6.94
CA LYS A 27 23.58 14.25 -6.96
C LYS A 27 22.73 13.81 -5.78
N MET A 28 22.32 14.76 -4.95
CA MET A 28 21.53 14.52 -3.73
C MET A 28 20.33 15.46 -3.70
N GLY A 29 19.14 14.91 -3.47
CA GLY A 29 17.94 15.69 -3.16
C GLY A 29 17.82 15.92 -1.66
N VAL A 30 17.47 17.14 -1.26
CA VAL A 30 17.15 17.49 0.12
C VAL A 30 15.77 18.12 0.16
N ASP A 31 14.92 17.62 1.03
CA ASP A 31 13.56 18.09 1.21
C ASP A 31 13.50 19.17 2.31
N PHE A 32 13.05 20.37 1.93
CA PHE A 32 12.87 21.49 2.86
C PHE A 32 11.41 21.65 3.31
N ASN A 33 10.46 20.90 2.72
CA ASN A 33 9.05 21.05 3.00
C ASN A 33 8.21 19.79 2.69
N ARG A 34 8.50 18.67 3.37
CA ARG A 34 7.68 17.44 3.34
C ARG A 34 7.30 16.96 1.93
N GLY A 35 8.22 17.07 0.98
CA GLY A 35 8.09 16.66 -0.42
C GLY A 35 7.69 17.78 -1.37
N HIS A 36 7.39 18.99 -0.87
CA HIS A 36 6.96 20.12 -1.69
C HIS A 36 8.10 21.05 -2.14
N ASP A 37 9.28 20.96 -1.52
CA ASP A 37 10.46 21.76 -1.88
C ASP A 37 11.72 20.89 -1.82
N ILE A 38 11.84 19.99 -2.80
CA ILE A 38 13.02 19.16 -2.99
C ILE A 38 14.03 19.96 -3.82
N ARG A 39 15.19 20.22 -3.22
CA ARG A 39 16.28 20.95 -3.87
C ARG A 39 17.43 20.00 -4.14
N GLU A 40 18.05 20.17 -5.30
CA GLU A 40 19.11 19.28 -5.77
C GLU A 40 20.49 19.91 -5.53
N PHE A 41 21.39 19.13 -4.96
CA PHE A 41 22.76 19.52 -4.66
C PHE A 41 23.74 18.57 -5.34
N HIS A 42 24.85 19.13 -5.80
CA HIS A 42 25.86 18.43 -6.58
C HIS A 42 27.22 18.55 -5.92
N PHE A 43 27.89 17.42 -5.73
CA PHE A 43 29.21 17.36 -5.12
C PHE A 43 30.20 16.67 -6.05
N ALA A 44 31.36 17.28 -6.30
CA ALA A 44 32.35 16.70 -7.19
C ALA A 44 32.93 15.39 -6.63
N LEU A 45 33.06 14.38 -7.48
CA LEU A 45 33.67 13.09 -7.17
C LEU A 45 34.85 12.77 -8.10
N THR A 46 35.71 11.86 -7.64
CA THR A 46 36.73 11.21 -8.46
C THR A 46 36.30 9.79 -8.79
N GLU A 47 36.97 9.13 -9.74
CA GLU A 47 36.75 7.70 -10.01
C GLU A 47 37.05 6.82 -8.79
N GLN A 48 38.00 7.23 -7.94
CA GLN A 48 38.32 6.53 -6.69
C GLN A 48 37.15 6.59 -5.70
N HIS A 49 36.46 7.72 -5.61
CA HIS A 49 35.23 7.86 -4.81
C HIS A 49 34.13 6.95 -5.32
N LEU A 50 33.90 6.92 -6.63
CA LEU A 50 32.91 6.07 -7.27
C LEU A 50 33.17 4.58 -7.00
N ALA A 51 34.44 4.15 -7.04
CA ALA A 51 34.80 2.76 -6.76
C ALA A 51 34.35 2.31 -5.37
N VAL A 52 34.54 3.15 -4.34
CA VAL A 52 34.11 2.85 -2.97
C VAL A 52 32.58 2.82 -2.84
N LEU A 53 31.88 3.77 -3.47
CA LEU A 53 30.42 3.84 -3.44
C LEU A 53 29.77 2.60 -4.05
N ARG A 54 30.39 1.99 -5.05
CA ARG A 54 29.93 0.74 -5.69
C ARG A 54 30.08 -0.50 -4.81
N THR A 55 31.00 -0.49 -3.86
CA THR A 55 31.34 -1.67 -3.05
C THR A 55 30.92 -1.55 -1.58
N SER A 56 30.53 -0.36 -1.12
CA SER A 56 30.17 -0.13 0.29
C SER A 56 28.92 0.75 0.42
N LEU A 57 27.77 0.09 0.63
CA LEU A 57 26.52 0.77 0.95
C LEU A 57 26.61 1.51 2.30
N ALA A 58 27.32 0.95 3.28
CA ALA A 58 27.54 1.61 4.56
C ALA A 58 28.22 2.99 4.40
N ARG A 59 29.30 3.08 3.61
CA ARG A 59 29.95 4.37 3.32
C ARG A 59 29.07 5.31 2.52
N HIS A 60 28.23 4.78 1.65
CA HIS A 60 27.26 5.58 0.91
C HIS A 60 26.22 6.23 1.85
N LEU A 61 25.65 5.46 2.78
CA LEU A 61 24.69 5.95 3.78
C LEU A 61 25.34 6.97 4.73
N ILE A 62 26.55 6.69 5.22
CA ILE A 62 27.29 7.63 6.06
C ILE A 62 27.58 8.94 5.30
N LEU A 63 27.98 8.85 4.02
CA LEU A 63 28.23 10.02 3.19
C LEU A 63 26.97 10.86 3.02
N TRP A 64 25.83 10.21 2.80
CA TRP A 64 24.55 10.90 2.72
C TRP A 64 24.25 11.65 4.02
N CYS A 65 24.38 11.00 5.18
CA CYS A 65 24.21 11.64 6.47
C CYS A 65 25.12 12.86 6.62
N VAL A 66 26.41 12.75 6.29
CA VAL A 66 27.38 13.83 6.44
C VAL A 66 27.12 15.01 5.48
N LEU A 67 26.71 14.75 4.24
CA LEU A 67 26.51 15.81 3.25
C LEU A 67 25.17 16.55 3.43
N GLN A 68 24.15 15.89 3.99
CA GLN A 68 22.83 16.47 4.14
C GLN A 68 22.82 17.81 4.91
N PRO A 69 23.47 17.97 6.08
CA PRO A 69 23.53 19.25 6.78
C PRO A 69 24.18 20.37 5.97
N LEU A 70 25.21 20.05 5.17
CA LEU A 70 25.88 21.03 4.32
C LEU A 70 24.94 21.55 3.21
N ALA A 71 24.14 20.64 2.63
CA ALA A 71 23.11 20.99 1.67
C ALA A 71 21.93 21.74 2.30
N GLU A 72 21.46 21.30 3.46
CA GLU A 72 20.40 21.99 4.22
C GLU A 72 20.80 23.42 4.59
N HIS A 73 22.02 23.61 5.07
CA HIS A 73 22.54 24.93 5.42
C HIS A 73 22.57 25.85 4.18
N ALA A 74 23.20 25.39 3.10
CA ALA A 74 23.27 26.15 1.85
C ALA A 74 21.89 26.48 1.29
N GLY A 75 20.95 25.53 1.32
CA GLY A 75 19.59 25.75 0.87
C GLY A 75 18.80 26.73 1.74
N ARG A 76 19.00 26.72 3.06
CA ARG A 76 18.32 27.69 3.94
C ARG A 76 18.80 29.12 3.72
N GLU A 77 20.07 29.30 3.40
CA GLU A 77 20.64 30.62 3.10
C GLU A 77 20.17 31.15 1.74
N ASP A 78 20.20 30.30 0.71
CA ASP A 78 19.76 30.63 -0.64
C ASP A 78 19.14 29.39 -1.29
N ARG A 79 18.01 29.57 -1.99
CA ARG A 79 17.37 28.49 -2.76
C ARG A 79 18.30 27.87 -3.79
N ASN A 80 19.22 28.66 -4.36
CA ASN A 80 20.26 28.21 -5.28
C ASN A 80 21.65 28.15 -4.61
N GLY A 81 21.68 28.21 -3.27
CA GLY A 81 22.89 28.19 -2.48
C GLY A 81 23.72 26.94 -2.74
N LYS A 82 25.04 27.12 -2.76
CA LYS A 82 25.98 26.02 -2.99
C LYS A 82 26.63 25.63 -1.67
N PRO A 83 26.68 24.32 -1.34
CA PRO A 83 27.42 23.84 -0.19
C PRO A 83 28.88 24.31 -0.24
N ASN A 84 29.46 24.55 0.93
CA ASN A 84 30.87 24.94 1.03
C ASN A 84 31.75 23.87 0.35
N LYS A 85 32.40 24.26 -0.74
CA LYS A 85 33.18 23.33 -1.58
C LYS A 85 34.32 22.66 -0.81
N LYS A 86 35.00 23.39 0.08
CA LYS A 86 36.14 22.87 0.85
C LYS A 86 35.68 21.88 1.91
N GLU A 87 34.60 22.18 2.60
CA GLU A 87 34.02 21.29 3.61
C GLU A 87 33.43 20.03 2.97
N SER A 88 32.72 20.19 1.86
CA SER A 88 32.16 19.07 1.11
C SER A 88 33.25 18.13 0.58
N ALA A 89 34.32 18.68 0.00
CA ALA A 89 35.46 17.88 -0.47
C ALA A 89 36.11 17.11 0.68
N ARG A 90 36.35 17.78 1.82
CA ARG A 90 36.89 17.13 3.02
C ARG A 90 35.98 16.01 3.53
N ALA A 91 34.68 16.24 3.60
CA ALA A 91 33.70 15.24 4.02
C ALA A 91 33.74 13.99 3.12
N ILE A 92 33.73 14.20 1.80
CA ILE A 92 33.80 13.13 0.80
C ILE A 92 35.10 12.34 0.94
N ASP A 93 36.24 13.02 0.97
CA ASP A 93 37.55 12.37 1.06
C ASP A 93 37.67 11.55 2.35
N VAL A 94 37.25 12.10 3.49
CA VAL A 94 37.29 11.36 4.77
C VAL A 94 36.37 10.15 4.72
N VAL A 95 35.10 10.33 4.34
CA VAL A 95 34.10 9.24 4.38
C VAL A 95 34.39 8.14 3.36
N LEU A 96 34.90 8.47 2.17
CA LEU A 96 35.12 7.49 1.12
C LEU A 96 36.54 6.92 1.11
N LEU A 97 37.56 7.70 1.49
CA LEU A 97 38.97 7.27 1.39
C LEU A 97 39.67 7.10 2.74
N GLY A 98 39.08 7.59 3.83
CA GLY A 98 39.62 7.43 5.18
C GLY A 98 39.41 6.02 5.76
N THR A 99 40.17 5.69 6.80
CA THR A 99 39.96 4.47 7.59
C THR A 99 38.65 4.55 8.38
N ASP A 100 38.08 3.41 8.77
CA ASP A 100 36.83 3.37 9.52
C ASP A 100 36.88 4.23 10.79
N GLN A 101 38.00 4.18 11.52
CA GLN A 101 38.23 5.02 12.70
C GLN A 101 38.26 6.53 12.37
N GLN A 102 38.82 6.92 11.22
CA GLN A 102 38.83 8.33 10.81
C GLN A 102 37.42 8.82 10.48
N VAL A 103 36.60 7.97 9.85
CA VAL A 103 35.21 8.27 9.52
C VAL A 103 34.37 8.38 10.79
N GLU A 104 34.48 7.43 11.71
CA GLU A 104 33.77 7.45 13.00
C GLU A 104 34.15 8.68 13.83
N ALA A 105 35.45 9.00 13.93
CA ALA A 105 35.90 10.21 14.60
C ALA A 105 35.37 11.49 13.93
N TYR A 106 35.29 11.50 12.61
CA TYR A 106 34.74 12.63 11.86
C TYR A 106 33.24 12.80 12.12
N VAL A 107 32.45 11.72 12.05
CA VAL A 107 31.00 11.76 12.32
C VAL A 107 30.73 12.12 13.78
N ALA A 108 31.49 11.58 14.73
CA ALA A 108 31.37 11.94 16.14
C ALA A 108 31.65 13.43 16.38
N ALA A 109 32.61 14.03 15.65
CA ALA A 109 32.89 15.45 15.75
C ALA A 109 31.82 16.35 15.11
N GLN A 110 31.11 15.86 14.09
CA GLN A 110 29.97 16.59 13.50
C GLN A 110 28.67 16.41 14.30
N GLY A 111 28.52 15.26 14.95
CA GLY A 111 27.26 14.81 15.55
C GLY A 111 26.28 14.29 14.50
N LEU A 112 25.40 13.38 14.92
CA LEU A 112 24.25 12.97 14.11
C LEU A 112 23.00 13.72 14.60
N THR A 113 22.25 14.29 13.67
CA THR A 113 20.90 14.78 13.93
C THR A 113 19.95 13.60 14.13
N SER A 114 18.81 13.85 14.76
CA SER A 114 17.77 12.84 14.95
C SER A 114 17.35 12.20 13.61
N TYR A 115 17.24 13.00 12.53
CA TYR A 115 16.91 12.48 11.21
C TYR A 115 17.98 11.52 10.65
N GLN A 116 19.26 11.86 10.81
CA GLN A 116 20.35 11.01 10.31
C GLN A 116 20.44 9.69 11.09
N LEU A 117 20.28 9.75 12.41
CA LEU A 117 20.19 8.55 13.25
C LEU A 117 19.04 7.66 12.78
N GLN A 118 17.86 8.24 12.58
CA GLN A 118 16.69 7.52 12.08
C GLN A 118 16.93 6.91 10.71
N SER A 119 17.59 7.62 9.79
CA SER A 119 17.91 7.08 8.46
C SER A 119 18.82 5.86 8.57
N LEU A 120 19.89 5.92 9.37
CA LEU A 120 20.78 4.77 9.57
C LEU A 120 20.06 3.56 10.18
N ILE A 121 19.18 3.79 11.17
CA ILE A 121 18.36 2.74 11.78
C ILE A 121 17.36 2.16 10.77
N ALA A 122 16.72 3.01 9.95
CA ALA A 122 15.79 2.56 8.92
C ALA A 122 16.49 1.64 7.91
N HIS A 123 17.77 1.88 7.61
CA HIS A 123 18.57 1.02 6.75
C HIS A 123 19.16 -0.21 7.47
N GLY A 124 18.76 -0.50 8.71
CA GLY A 124 19.17 -1.71 9.46
C GLY A 124 20.36 -1.52 10.40
N GLY A 125 20.81 -0.27 10.59
CA GLY A 125 21.88 0.04 11.53
C GLY A 125 21.47 -0.20 12.99
N ASP A 126 22.38 -0.80 13.77
CA ASP A 126 22.15 -1.05 15.20
C ASP A 126 22.19 0.27 16.00
N PRO A 127 21.07 0.72 16.58
CA PRO A 127 21.01 2.01 17.28
C PRO A 127 21.94 2.09 18.48
N THR A 128 22.17 0.98 19.19
CA THR A 128 23.04 0.94 20.37
C THR A 128 24.50 1.16 19.96
N LEU A 129 24.92 0.58 18.84
CA LEU A 129 26.28 0.76 18.32
C LEU A 129 26.47 2.14 17.69
N ILE A 130 25.46 2.67 16.99
CA ILE A 130 25.48 4.05 16.47
C ILE A 130 25.62 5.06 17.61
N GLY A 131 24.85 4.89 18.70
CA GLY A 131 24.95 5.75 19.89
C GLY A 131 26.33 5.70 20.57
N LYS A 132 27.08 4.61 20.40
CA LYS A 132 28.47 4.45 20.87
C LYS A 132 29.52 4.94 19.86
N GLY A 133 29.11 5.46 18.70
CA GLY A 133 30.00 5.92 17.63
C GLY A 133 30.64 4.81 16.79
N ARG A 134 30.18 3.55 16.94
CA ARG A 134 30.71 2.37 16.21
C ARG A 134 29.89 2.13 14.94
N LEU A 135 29.98 3.04 13.98
CA LEU A 135 29.13 3.08 12.79
C LEU A 135 29.35 1.87 11.87
N PHE A 136 30.59 1.47 11.62
CA PHE A 136 30.82 0.37 10.66
C PHE A 136 30.31 -0.95 11.22
N GLU A 137 30.55 -1.21 12.50
CA GLU A 137 30.01 -2.38 13.17
C GLU A 137 28.49 -2.35 13.28
N ALA A 138 27.89 -1.18 13.45
CA ALA A 138 26.43 -1.05 13.45
C ALA A 138 25.80 -1.42 12.10
N LEU A 139 26.52 -1.20 11.00
CA LEU A 139 26.02 -1.36 9.63
C LEU A 139 26.47 -2.69 8.97
N GLU A 140 27.53 -3.33 9.49
CA GLU A 140 28.15 -4.52 8.90
C GLU A 140 27.16 -5.71 8.82
N GLY A 141 26.98 -6.23 7.60
CA GLY A 141 26.12 -7.39 7.33
C GLY A 141 24.62 -7.17 7.56
N ARG A 142 24.19 -5.98 7.97
CA ARG A 142 22.80 -5.65 8.32
C ARG A 142 22.17 -4.59 7.42
N VAL A 143 23.00 -3.79 6.75
CA VAL A 143 22.53 -2.68 5.94
C VAL A 143 21.70 -3.15 4.74
N GLN A 144 20.52 -2.56 4.60
CA GLN A 144 19.60 -2.82 3.50
C GLN A 144 19.45 -1.58 2.62
N VAL A 145 19.26 -1.82 1.32
CA VAL A 145 18.99 -0.75 0.35
C VAL A 145 17.65 -0.09 0.62
N ALA A 146 16.61 -0.88 0.89
CA ALA A 146 15.30 -0.37 1.24
C ALA A 146 15.31 0.08 2.71
N ALA A 147 14.90 1.32 2.95
CA ALA A 147 14.70 1.81 4.32
C ALA A 147 13.43 1.19 4.91
N ASP A 148 13.58 0.47 6.02
CA ASP A 148 12.47 0.01 6.84
C ASP A 148 12.25 0.95 8.03
N TRP A 149 11.35 1.92 7.85
CA TRP A 149 10.98 2.87 8.89
C TRP A 149 10.29 2.22 10.11
N ARG A 150 9.96 0.92 10.06
CA ARG A 150 9.53 0.16 11.25
C ARG A 150 10.62 0.09 12.31
N ASN A 151 11.88 -0.13 11.89
CA ASN A 151 13.03 -0.19 12.79
C ASN A 151 13.16 1.09 13.63
N VAL A 152 12.90 2.25 13.02
CA VAL A 152 12.93 3.55 13.70
C VAL A 152 11.81 3.67 14.73
N ARG A 153 10.59 3.24 14.38
CA ARG A 153 9.46 3.28 15.31
C ARG A 153 9.67 2.36 16.49
N GLU A 154 10.18 1.16 16.25
CA GLU A 154 10.53 0.21 17.30
C GLU A 154 11.58 0.77 18.24
N TYR A 155 12.65 1.36 17.69
CA TYR A 155 13.69 2.01 18.49
C TYR A 155 13.12 3.09 19.42
N TRP A 156 12.29 4.00 18.91
CA TRP A 156 11.70 5.05 19.75
C TRP A 156 10.71 4.51 20.79
N ALA A 157 9.96 3.46 20.45
CA ALA A 157 9.10 2.80 21.41
C ALA A 157 9.90 2.13 22.54
N ASP A 158 11.02 1.49 22.20
CA ASP A 158 11.91 0.86 23.18
C ASP A 158 12.65 1.89 24.05
N GLU A 159 13.08 3.02 23.48
CA GLU A 159 13.65 4.14 24.24
C GLU A 159 12.63 4.72 25.22
N ALA A 160 11.39 4.99 24.77
CA ALA A 160 10.34 5.49 25.66
C ALA A 160 10.03 4.52 26.81
N ARG A 161 9.99 3.22 26.54
CA ARG A 161 9.83 2.18 27.58
C ARG A 161 11.03 2.17 28.53
N ALA A 162 12.24 2.29 28.02
CA ALA A 162 13.46 2.31 28.82
C ALA A 162 13.52 3.54 29.75
N GLU A 163 13.07 4.70 29.29
CA GLU A 163 12.91 5.91 30.11
C GLU A 163 11.93 5.70 31.28
N GLU A 164 10.90 4.88 31.08
CA GLU A 164 9.95 4.46 32.11
C GLU A 164 10.42 3.25 32.94
N GLY A 165 11.61 2.71 32.68
CA GLY A 165 12.16 1.53 33.35
C GLY A 165 11.46 0.21 32.98
N VAL A 166 10.73 0.18 31.87
CA VAL A 166 9.98 -0.97 31.37
C VAL A 166 10.83 -1.77 30.39
N HIS A 167 10.95 -3.06 30.63
CA HIS A 167 11.59 -4.01 29.72
C HIS A 167 10.60 -5.10 29.31
N LEU A 168 10.31 -5.19 28.01
CA LEU A 168 9.41 -6.21 27.48
C LEU A 168 10.06 -7.60 27.54
N ALA A 169 9.37 -8.58 28.09
CA ALA A 169 9.75 -9.99 27.94
C ALA A 169 9.52 -10.44 26.49
N GLU A 170 10.12 -11.57 26.10
CA GLU A 170 9.98 -12.10 24.73
C GLU A 170 8.52 -12.39 24.36
N LEU A 171 7.70 -12.83 25.32
CA LEU A 171 6.27 -13.04 25.09
C LEU A 171 5.52 -11.72 24.88
N ASP A 172 5.85 -10.67 25.65
CA ASP A 172 5.25 -9.34 25.47
C ASP A 172 5.55 -8.80 24.06
N LYS A 173 6.81 -8.91 23.64
CA LYS A 173 7.26 -8.56 22.28
C LYS A 173 6.50 -9.33 21.20
N ALA A 174 6.36 -10.64 21.39
CA ALA A 174 5.64 -11.51 20.46
C ALA A 174 4.16 -11.11 20.32
N VAL A 175 3.50 -10.74 21.42
CA VAL A 175 2.12 -10.23 21.40
C VAL A 175 2.03 -8.90 20.65
N LEU A 176 2.97 -7.97 20.88
CA LEU A 176 2.98 -6.68 20.20
C LEU A 176 3.23 -6.82 18.69
N TYR A 177 4.08 -7.76 18.26
CA TYR A 177 4.22 -8.11 16.85
C TYR A 177 2.93 -8.71 16.28
N TYR A 178 2.40 -9.73 16.94
CA TYR A 178 1.19 -10.42 16.49
C TYR A 178 0.01 -9.48 16.30
N THR A 179 -0.14 -8.47 17.16
CA THR A 179 -1.25 -7.52 17.13
C THR A 179 -0.99 -6.31 16.23
N ASN A 180 0.17 -6.24 15.57
CA ASN A 180 0.65 -5.09 14.81
C ASN A 180 0.72 -3.80 15.66
N ARG A 181 1.01 -3.93 16.96
CA ARG A 181 1.05 -2.82 17.94
C ARG A 181 2.46 -2.47 18.39
N ARG A 182 3.49 -3.23 18.01
CA ARG A 182 4.88 -2.92 18.39
C ARG A 182 5.36 -1.56 17.88
N GLU A 183 4.80 -1.09 16.77
CA GLU A 183 5.23 0.13 16.06
C GLU A 183 4.47 1.43 16.45
N THR A 184 3.40 1.37 17.26
CA THR A 184 2.38 2.42 17.58
C THR A 184 2.45 3.74 16.77
N TRP A 185 1.54 4.01 15.83
CA TRP A 185 0.39 4.93 15.98
C TRP A 185 -0.77 4.60 15.00
N SER A 186 -0.60 3.59 14.14
CA SER A 186 -1.67 3.15 13.26
C SER A 186 -2.74 2.46 14.13
N GLY A 187 -3.83 3.16 14.44
CA GLY A 187 -4.91 2.68 15.32
C GLY A 187 -5.64 1.42 14.86
N LEU A 188 -5.12 0.71 13.86
CA LEU A 188 -5.68 -0.49 13.25
C LEU A 188 -4.80 -1.69 13.65
N GLY A 189 -5.14 -2.33 14.76
CA GLY A 189 -4.55 -3.61 15.14
C GLY A 189 -5.02 -4.73 14.20
N GLY A 190 -4.24 -5.81 14.09
CA GLY A 190 -4.59 -6.97 13.28
C GLY A 190 -3.65 -8.14 13.57
N ARG A 191 -4.09 -9.37 13.27
CA ARG A 191 -3.29 -10.60 13.46
C ARG A 191 -2.14 -10.65 12.43
N ARG A 192 -0.92 -10.87 12.90
CA ARG A 192 0.34 -10.99 12.12
C ARG A 192 1.15 -12.21 12.56
N PRO A 193 0.63 -13.44 12.37
CA PRO A 193 1.34 -14.65 12.78
C PRO A 193 2.74 -14.77 12.14
N GLU A 194 2.91 -14.27 10.92
CA GLU A 194 4.18 -14.26 10.18
C GLU A 194 5.27 -13.38 10.80
N GLN A 195 4.90 -12.45 11.69
CA GLN A 195 5.83 -11.56 12.40
C GLN A 195 6.26 -12.11 13.75
N VAL A 196 5.72 -13.26 14.17
CA VAL A 196 6.02 -13.89 15.45
C VAL A 196 6.98 -15.06 15.23
N PRO A 197 8.05 -15.21 16.04
CA PRO A 197 8.88 -16.42 16.02
C PRO A 197 8.02 -17.68 16.18
N ALA A 198 8.27 -18.70 15.37
CA ALA A 198 7.42 -19.89 15.29
C ALA A 198 7.25 -20.59 16.67
N GLU A 199 8.29 -20.57 17.50
CA GLU A 199 8.31 -21.11 18.86
C GLU A 199 7.43 -20.33 19.86
N MET A 200 7.11 -19.06 19.56
CA MET A 200 6.27 -18.20 20.40
C MET A 200 4.81 -18.14 19.92
N LEU A 201 4.55 -18.52 18.66
CA LEU A 201 3.23 -18.34 18.04
C LEU A 201 2.12 -19.06 18.81
N GLU A 202 2.32 -20.31 19.21
CA GLU A 202 1.32 -21.06 19.99
C GLU A 202 1.01 -20.40 21.34
N ALA A 203 2.01 -19.82 22.01
CA ALA A 203 1.81 -19.11 23.27
C ALA A 203 0.98 -17.84 23.06
N VAL A 204 1.25 -17.09 21.97
CA VAL A 204 0.46 -15.90 21.62
C VAL A 204 -0.98 -16.28 21.24
N LEU A 205 -1.16 -17.32 20.42
CA LEU A 205 -2.48 -17.81 20.03
C LEU A 205 -3.29 -18.28 21.25
N ALA A 206 -2.66 -18.91 22.23
CA ALA A 206 -3.31 -19.27 23.49
C ALA A 206 -3.84 -18.04 24.23
N LEU A 207 -3.04 -16.97 24.37
CA LEU A 207 -3.50 -15.72 24.98
C LEU A 207 -4.67 -15.09 24.23
N VAL A 208 -4.63 -15.10 22.89
CA VAL A 208 -5.75 -14.59 22.08
C VAL A 208 -7.01 -15.41 22.33
N ARG A 209 -6.91 -16.75 22.34
CA ARG A 209 -8.05 -17.64 22.65
C ARG A 209 -8.62 -17.40 24.04
N ASP A 210 -7.76 -17.23 25.06
CA ASP A 210 -8.19 -16.92 26.42
C ASP A 210 -8.95 -15.59 26.49
N ALA A 211 -8.45 -14.55 25.80
CA ALA A 211 -9.12 -13.26 25.70
C ALA A 211 -10.46 -13.35 24.94
N GLU A 212 -10.51 -14.09 23.85
CA GLU A 212 -11.74 -14.33 23.08
C GLU A 212 -12.79 -15.06 23.91
N GLY A 213 -12.40 -16.12 24.63
CA GLY A 213 -13.28 -16.86 25.51
C GLY A 213 -13.82 -16.00 26.65
N ALA A 214 -12.96 -15.18 27.28
CA ALA A 214 -13.36 -14.30 28.36
C ALA A 214 -14.33 -13.19 27.91
N THR A 215 -14.30 -12.81 26.63
CA THR A 215 -15.10 -11.70 26.07
C THR A 215 -16.26 -12.16 25.20
N ALA A 216 -16.60 -13.46 25.19
CA ALA A 216 -17.66 -14.01 24.36
C ALA A 216 -19.03 -13.34 24.58
N ASP A 217 -19.35 -12.99 25.82
CA ASP A 217 -20.63 -12.35 26.21
C ASP A 217 -20.56 -10.82 26.20
N LEU A 218 -19.46 -10.23 25.75
CA LEU A 218 -19.27 -8.79 25.77
C LEU A 218 -19.82 -8.15 24.48
N GLU A 219 -20.68 -7.14 24.64
CA GLU A 219 -21.22 -6.37 23.52
C GLU A 219 -20.10 -5.78 22.64
N PRO A 220 -20.10 -6.01 21.31
CA PRO A 220 -19.07 -5.49 20.40
C PRO A 220 -18.89 -3.97 20.45
N THR A 221 -19.95 -3.24 20.82
CA THR A 221 -19.96 -1.78 20.92
C THR A 221 -19.42 -1.25 22.25
N ALA A 222 -19.11 -2.12 23.21
CA ALA A 222 -18.59 -1.72 24.51
C ALA A 222 -17.30 -0.89 24.39
N PRO A 223 -17.08 0.09 25.30
CA PRO A 223 -15.88 0.91 25.33
C PRO A 223 -14.64 0.05 25.62
N LEU A 224 -13.48 0.45 25.09
CA LEU A 224 -12.25 -0.36 25.14
C LEU A 224 -11.84 -0.69 26.58
N GLU A 225 -12.09 0.21 27.52
CA GLU A 225 -11.81 0.05 28.95
C GLU A 225 -12.53 -1.19 29.49
N ARG A 226 -13.79 -1.41 29.09
CA ARG A 226 -14.54 -2.60 29.50
C ARG A 226 -13.96 -3.90 28.91
N TRP A 227 -13.39 -3.84 27.71
CA TRP A 227 -12.66 -4.98 27.15
C TRP A 227 -11.38 -5.27 27.93
N GLN A 228 -10.63 -4.23 28.32
CA GLN A 228 -9.42 -4.37 29.12
C GLN A 228 -9.71 -4.94 30.51
N ASP A 229 -10.80 -4.51 31.15
CA ASP A 229 -11.23 -4.99 32.47
C ASP A 229 -11.56 -6.48 32.50
N VAL A 230 -12.00 -7.04 31.35
CA VAL A 230 -12.31 -8.48 31.20
C VAL A 230 -11.08 -9.26 30.76
N VAL A 231 -10.35 -8.76 29.75
CA VAL A 231 -9.18 -9.44 29.19
C VAL A 231 -8.03 -9.48 30.19
N GLY A 232 -7.76 -8.39 30.92
CA GLY A 232 -6.62 -8.30 31.83
C GLY A 232 -6.59 -9.39 32.90
N PRO A 233 -7.67 -9.58 33.70
CA PRO A 233 -7.74 -10.67 34.67
C PRO A 233 -7.64 -12.07 34.04
N ALA A 234 -8.27 -12.28 32.87
CA ALA A 234 -8.24 -13.57 32.18
C ALA A 234 -6.82 -13.95 31.74
N LEU A 235 -6.09 -13.02 31.12
CA LEU A 235 -4.71 -13.26 30.70
C LEU A 235 -3.75 -13.38 31.89
N ARG A 236 -3.96 -12.60 32.96
CA ARG A 236 -3.11 -12.69 34.16
C ARG A 236 -3.34 -13.95 34.98
N ALA A 237 -4.47 -14.62 34.83
CA ALA A 237 -4.71 -15.91 35.47
C ALA A 237 -3.76 -17.00 34.93
N THR A 238 -3.41 -16.94 33.63
CA THR A 238 -2.48 -17.89 32.99
C THR A 238 -1.06 -17.36 32.89
N ARG A 239 -0.90 -16.03 32.77
CA ARG A 239 0.40 -15.33 32.65
C ARG A 239 0.46 -14.08 33.54
N PRO A 240 0.71 -14.24 34.86
CA PRO A 240 0.82 -13.13 35.79
C PRO A 240 1.91 -12.10 35.43
N GLU A 241 2.90 -12.51 34.64
CA GLU A 241 4.03 -11.71 34.21
C GLU A 241 3.73 -10.73 33.06
N LEU A 242 2.58 -10.84 32.38
CA LEU A 242 2.24 -9.98 31.24
C LEU A 242 2.09 -8.50 31.66
N LEU A 243 2.74 -7.64 30.89
CA LEU A 243 2.63 -6.20 31.03
C LEU A 243 1.29 -5.65 30.52
N ASP A 244 0.91 -4.45 30.97
CA ASP A 244 -0.36 -3.80 30.58
C ASP A 244 -0.44 -3.51 29.08
N GLU A 245 0.69 -3.24 28.43
CA GLU A 245 0.74 -2.88 27.02
C GLU A 245 0.31 -4.06 26.10
N PRO A 246 0.89 -5.28 26.21
CA PRO A 246 0.39 -6.48 25.54
C PRO A 246 -1.09 -6.78 25.81
N ILE A 247 -1.55 -6.62 27.05
CA ILE A 247 -2.96 -6.84 27.42
C ILE A 247 -3.86 -5.86 26.68
N ARG A 248 -3.49 -4.57 26.64
CA ARG A 248 -4.20 -3.53 25.91
C ARG A 248 -4.23 -3.81 24.40
N ALA A 249 -3.13 -4.33 23.86
CA ALA A 249 -3.03 -4.71 22.45
C ALA A 249 -3.99 -5.86 22.10
N ILE A 250 -4.01 -6.93 22.91
CA ILE A 250 -4.95 -8.05 22.74
C ILE A 250 -6.40 -7.60 22.92
N ALA A 251 -6.70 -6.80 23.96
CA ALA A 251 -8.05 -6.29 24.18
C ALA A 251 -8.54 -5.46 22.98
N SER A 252 -7.66 -4.62 22.41
CA SER A 252 -7.99 -3.86 21.21
C SER A 252 -8.21 -4.75 19.99
N LEU A 253 -7.38 -5.79 19.79
CA LEU A 253 -7.52 -6.73 18.68
C LEU A 253 -8.86 -7.47 18.77
N VAL A 254 -9.10 -8.11 19.92
CA VAL A 254 -10.29 -8.91 20.17
C VAL A 254 -11.55 -8.05 20.05
N ARG A 255 -11.55 -6.80 20.55
CA ARG A 255 -12.65 -5.85 20.34
C ARG A 255 -12.89 -5.55 18.86
N SER A 256 -11.83 -5.25 18.10
CA SER A 256 -11.98 -4.89 16.67
C SER A 256 -12.55 -6.04 15.82
N GLU A 257 -12.29 -7.28 16.23
CA GLU A 257 -12.80 -8.48 15.58
C GLU A 257 -14.15 -8.95 16.12
N ALA A 258 -14.63 -8.39 17.24
CA ALA A 258 -15.87 -8.82 17.88
C ALA A 258 -17.12 -8.67 16.99
N PRO A 259 -17.31 -7.58 16.22
CA PRO A 259 -18.43 -7.50 15.28
C PRO A 259 -18.39 -8.62 14.24
N ASP A 260 -17.22 -8.87 13.65
CA ASP A 260 -17.05 -9.91 12.63
C ASP A 260 -17.21 -11.32 13.25
N ARG A 261 -16.75 -11.57 14.48
CA ARG A 261 -17.00 -12.83 15.20
C ARG A 261 -18.48 -13.02 15.55
N ALA A 262 -19.14 -11.98 16.04
CA ALA A 262 -20.58 -12.02 16.33
C ALA A 262 -21.37 -12.26 15.03
N TRP A 263 -20.94 -11.68 13.92
CA TRP A 263 -21.49 -11.94 12.58
C TRP A 263 -21.31 -13.41 12.16
N ARG A 264 -20.11 -14.00 12.35
CA ARG A 264 -19.85 -15.42 12.02
C ARG A 264 -20.57 -16.42 12.95
N GLN A 265 -20.73 -16.09 14.24
CA GLN A 265 -21.37 -16.98 15.23
C GLN A 265 -22.89 -16.95 15.14
N ARG A 266 -23.47 -15.82 14.69
CA ARG A 266 -24.86 -15.84 14.23
C ARG A 266 -24.88 -16.72 13.00
N GLN A 267 -25.51 -17.89 13.10
CA GLN A 267 -25.74 -18.74 11.94
C GLN A 267 -26.48 -18.01 10.81
N MET A 268 -27.06 -16.82 11.06
CA MET A 268 -27.77 -16.00 10.07
C MET A 268 -27.71 -14.51 10.43
N PRO A 269 -27.08 -13.64 9.62
CA PRO A 269 -27.21 -12.19 9.76
C PRO A 269 -28.48 -11.66 9.07
N ALA A 270 -29.17 -10.69 9.68
CA ALA A 270 -30.26 -9.98 9.02
C ALA A 270 -29.72 -9.13 7.85
N LEU A 271 -30.55 -8.77 6.86
CA LEU A 271 -30.14 -7.95 5.69
C LEU A 271 -29.37 -6.68 6.10
N GLY A 272 -29.79 -5.96 7.14
CA GLY A 272 -29.09 -4.77 7.62
C GLY A 272 -27.69 -5.02 8.22
N ASP A 273 -27.39 -6.25 8.64
CA ASP A 273 -26.05 -6.68 9.07
C ASP A 273 -25.23 -7.12 7.85
N ILE A 274 -25.81 -7.86 6.90
CA ILE A 274 -25.19 -8.19 5.61
C ILE A 274 -24.74 -6.90 4.92
N GLU A 275 -25.61 -5.90 4.85
CA GLU A 275 -25.34 -4.56 4.34
C GLU A 275 -24.19 -3.84 5.03
N ARG A 276 -23.62 -4.25 6.17
CA ARG A 276 -22.45 -3.55 6.75
C ARG A 276 -21.12 -4.21 6.38
N HIS A 277 -21.17 -5.46 5.98
CA HIS A 277 -19.98 -6.29 5.78
C HIS A 277 -19.75 -6.67 4.31
N LEU A 278 -20.62 -6.26 3.39
CA LEU A 278 -20.40 -6.49 1.95
C LEU A 278 -19.62 -5.39 1.24
N GLN A 279 -18.87 -5.78 0.21
CA GLN A 279 -18.21 -4.93 -0.76
C GLN A 279 -18.51 -5.46 -2.16
N LEU A 280 -18.82 -4.59 -3.13
CA LEU A 280 -18.91 -5.02 -4.53
C LEU A 280 -17.52 -5.29 -5.09
N HIS A 281 -17.43 -6.33 -5.92
CA HIS A 281 -16.18 -6.75 -6.52
C HIS A 281 -16.34 -6.89 -8.03
N VAL A 282 -15.37 -6.40 -8.80
CA VAL A 282 -15.31 -6.63 -10.26
C VAL A 282 -14.31 -7.73 -10.54
N TYR A 283 -14.79 -8.81 -11.14
CA TYR A 283 -14.00 -9.95 -11.57
C TYR A 283 -13.77 -9.88 -13.08
N ASP A 284 -12.65 -10.39 -13.55
CA ASP A 284 -12.47 -10.75 -14.96
C ASP A 284 -12.68 -12.25 -15.20
N ALA A 285 -12.85 -12.61 -16.47
CA ALA A 285 -13.06 -13.99 -16.89
C ALA A 285 -11.90 -14.93 -16.52
N GLN A 286 -10.65 -14.44 -16.52
CA GLN A 286 -9.47 -15.24 -16.21
C GLN A 286 -9.36 -15.51 -14.71
N GLN A 287 -9.63 -14.51 -13.86
CA GLN A 287 -9.77 -14.67 -12.41
C GLN A 287 -10.83 -15.71 -12.07
N LEU A 288 -12.02 -15.63 -12.68
CA LEU A 288 -13.07 -16.63 -12.45
C LEU A 288 -12.69 -18.02 -12.95
N ALA A 289 -11.97 -18.12 -14.07
CA ALA A 289 -11.45 -19.39 -14.56
C ALA A 289 -10.44 -20.00 -13.59
N LEU A 290 -9.49 -19.20 -13.09
CA LEU A 290 -8.51 -19.63 -12.09
C LEU A 290 -9.21 -20.08 -10.80
N ILE A 291 -10.20 -19.34 -10.32
CA ILE A 291 -11.00 -19.73 -9.15
C ILE A 291 -11.76 -21.04 -9.43
N ALA A 292 -12.33 -21.20 -10.62
CA ALA A 292 -13.04 -22.43 -10.98
C ALA A 292 -12.11 -23.66 -11.07
N GLU A 293 -10.84 -23.47 -11.42
CA GLU A 293 -9.81 -24.53 -11.44
C GLU A 293 -9.27 -24.87 -10.05
N THR A 294 -9.09 -23.85 -9.20
CA THR A 294 -8.52 -24.00 -7.85
C THR A 294 -9.57 -24.36 -6.78
N THR A 295 -10.84 -24.12 -7.06
CA THR A 295 -11.97 -24.47 -6.19
C THR A 295 -12.75 -25.66 -6.79
N PRO A 296 -12.53 -26.89 -6.27
CA PRO A 296 -13.11 -28.11 -6.84
C PRO A 296 -14.63 -28.19 -6.67
N GLU A 297 -15.18 -27.54 -5.64
CA GLU A 297 -16.62 -27.48 -5.38
C GLU A 297 -17.24 -26.32 -6.15
N ALA A 298 -18.16 -26.62 -7.06
CA ALA A 298 -18.82 -25.60 -7.88
C ALA A 298 -19.56 -24.56 -7.04
N SER A 299 -20.12 -25.00 -5.91
CA SER A 299 -20.92 -24.17 -5.03
C SER A 299 -20.10 -23.18 -4.19
N ALA A 300 -18.77 -23.40 -4.09
CA ALA A 300 -17.82 -22.50 -3.44
C ALA A 300 -17.24 -21.43 -4.39
N ARG A 301 -17.75 -21.35 -5.62
CA ARG A 301 -17.33 -20.34 -6.61
C ARG A 301 -18.06 -19.01 -6.38
N PRO A 302 -17.44 -17.86 -6.71
CA PRO A 302 -18.08 -16.56 -6.62
C PRO A 302 -19.40 -16.51 -7.40
N TRP A 303 -20.45 -16.02 -6.74
CA TRP A 303 -21.69 -15.69 -7.41
C TRP A 303 -21.57 -14.31 -8.05
N VAL A 304 -21.72 -14.25 -9.37
CA VAL A 304 -21.44 -13.05 -10.17
C VAL A 304 -22.51 -12.82 -11.23
N GLU A 305 -22.69 -11.55 -11.60
CA GLU A 305 -23.47 -11.12 -12.76
C GLU A 305 -22.53 -10.69 -13.90
N HIS A 306 -22.79 -11.18 -15.12
CA HIS A 306 -22.03 -10.73 -16.29
C HIS A 306 -22.41 -9.31 -16.67
N VAL A 307 -21.41 -8.45 -16.86
CA VAL A 307 -21.62 -7.05 -17.23
C VAL A 307 -21.45 -6.87 -18.74
N GLY A 308 -20.34 -7.35 -19.29
CA GLY A 308 -19.96 -7.14 -20.69
C GLY A 308 -18.48 -7.41 -20.93
N GLY A 309 -18.15 -7.85 -22.15
CA GLY A 309 -16.81 -8.35 -22.47
C GLY A 309 -16.38 -9.44 -21.48
N GLU A 310 -15.24 -9.23 -20.82
CA GLU A 310 -14.67 -10.15 -19.84
C GLU A 310 -15.01 -9.80 -18.39
N LEU A 311 -15.84 -8.78 -18.13
CA LEU A 311 -16.10 -8.29 -16.77
C LEU A 311 -17.38 -8.87 -16.17
N PHE A 312 -17.28 -9.19 -14.88
CA PHE A 312 -18.37 -9.67 -14.04
C PHE A 312 -18.38 -8.86 -12.74
N VAL A 313 -19.56 -8.73 -12.12
CA VAL A 313 -19.71 -8.09 -10.81
C VAL A 313 -20.23 -9.09 -9.82
N GLY A 314 -19.46 -9.30 -8.75
CA GLY A 314 -19.84 -10.11 -7.61
C GLY A 314 -19.97 -9.27 -6.36
N VAL A 315 -20.20 -9.96 -5.26
CA VAL A 315 -20.20 -9.38 -3.92
C VAL A 315 -19.22 -10.17 -3.07
N ASP A 316 -18.39 -9.46 -2.32
CA ASP A 316 -17.55 -10.07 -1.31
C ASP A 316 -18.08 -9.72 0.08
N ARG A 317 -17.97 -10.68 1.00
CA ARG A 317 -18.19 -10.47 2.42
C ARG A 317 -16.88 -10.25 3.15
N ARG A 318 -16.87 -9.31 4.08
CA ARG A 318 -15.74 -9.10 4.97
C ARG A 318 -15.70 -10.20 6.01
N ILE A 319 -14.68 -11.03 5.96
CA ILE A 319 -14.45 -12.09 6.95
C ILE A 319 -13.57 -11.60 8.10
N ALA A 320 -12.65 -10.68 7.86
CA ALA A 320 -11.83 -10.04 8.89
C ALA A 320 -11.44 -8.62 8.47
N PHE A 321 -10.73 -7.90 9.33
CA PHE A 321 -10.25 -6.56 8.99
C PHE A 321 -9.48 -6.56 7.66
N ALA A 322 -10.00 -5.82 6.67
CA ALA A 322 -9.47 -5.74 5.31
C ALA A 322 -9.35 -7.09 4.56
N THR A 323 -9.99 -8.15 5.05
CA THR A 323 -10.01 -9.47 4.40
C THR A 323 -11.43 -9.77 3.95
N TYR A 324 -11.56 -10.05 2.65
CA TYR A 324 -12.82 -10.28 1.98
C TYR A 324 -12.81 -11.67 1.33
N GLU A 325 -13.98 -12.29 1.30
CA GLU A 325 -14.22 -13.57 0.65
C GLU A 325 -15.42 -13.39 -0.29
N ALA A 326 -15.37 -14.01 -1.46
CA ALA A 326 -16.49 -13.96 -2.40
C ALA A 326 -17.74 -14.57 -1.76
N VAL A 327 -18.89 -13.94 -1.96
CA VAL A 327 -20.19 -14.58 -1.74
C VAL A 327 -20.36 -15.66 -2.80
N THR A 328 -20.66 -16.87 -2.36
CA THR A 328 -20.71 -18.06 -3.22
C THR A 328 -22.14 -18.50 -3.55
N GLU A 329 -22.30 -19.50 -4.40
CA GLU A 329 -23.61 -20.12 -4.68
C GLU A 329 -24.23 -20.72 -3.41
N ASP A 330 -23.44 -21.41 -2.56
CA ASP A 330 -23.95 -21.95 -1.30
C ASP A 330 -24.46 -20.84 -0.36
N ASP A 331 -23.75 -19.70 -0.33
CA ASP A 331 -24.20 -18.54 0.44
C ASP A 331 -25.53 -18.01 -0.11
N MET A 332 -25.66 -17.89 -1.43
CA MET A 332 -26.87 -17.37 -2.07
C MET A 332 -28.07 -18.30 -1.90
N VAL A 333 -27.90 -19.62 -2.08
CA VAL A 333 -28.97 -20.61 -1.86
C VAL A 333 -29.46 -20.54 -0.41
N LEU A 334 -28.52 -20.46 0.54
CA LEU A 334 -28.85 -20.33 1.96
C LEU A 334 -29.63 -19.05 2.24
N TRP A 335 -29.24 -17.92 1.64
CA TRP A 335 -29.86 -16.62 1.87
C TRP A 335 -31.21 -16.45 1.18
N GLU A 336 -31.39 -17.00 -0.02
CA GLU A 336 -32.67 -16.98 -0.74
C GLU A 336 -33.72 -17.85 -0.05
N ASP A 337 -33.37 -19.07 0.37
CA ASP A 337 -34.30 -20.00 1.02
C ASP A 337 -34.74 -19.53 2.40
N GLN A 338 -33.87 -18.86 3.16
CA GLN A 338 -34.11 -18.57 4.58
C GLN A 338 -34.47 -17.10 4.87
N GLU A 339 -33.89 -16.13 4.14
CA GLU A 339 -34.06 -14.69 4.40
C GLU A 339 -34.76 -13.95 3.25
N GLN A 340 -35.09 -14.66 2.15
CA GLN A 340 -35.63 -14.06 0.94
C GLN A 340 -34.74 -12.93 0.39
N VAL A 341 -33.43 -13.02 0.61
CA VAL A 341 -32.44 -12.07 0.10
C VAL A 341 -31.93 -12.55 -1.24
N THR A 342 -32.24 -11.78 -2.28
CA THR A 342 -31.83 -12.01 -3.65
C THR A 342 -30.47 -11.38 -3.94
N PHE A 343 -29.73 -11.93 -4.89
CA PHE A 343 -28.47 -11.34 -5.34
C PHE A 343 -28.63 -9.87 -5.79
N ALA A 344 -29.75 -9.55 -6.44
CA ALA A 344 -30.08 -8.18 -6.86
C ALA A 344 -30.19 -7.20 -5.68
N GLN A 345 -30.69 -7.64 -4.51
CA GLN A 345 -30.72 -6.81 -3.31
C GLN A 345 -29.31 -6.57 -2.74
N LEU A 346 -28.42 -7.55 -2.82
CA LEU A 346 -27.03 -7.38 -2.40
C LEU A 346 -26.29 -6.39 -3.29
N ILE A 347 -26.49 -6.49 -4.61
CA ILE A 347 -25.97 -5.51 -5.57
C ILE A 347 -26.51 -4.13 -5.26
N ALA A 348 -27.83 -3.98 -5.06
CA ALA A 348 -28.45 -2.71 -4.71
C ALA A 348 -27.91 -2.12 -3.40
N ALA A 349 -27.67 -2.95 -2.39
CA ALA A 349 -27.04 -2.55 -1.13
C ALA A 349 -25.60 -2.06 -1.33
N GLY A 350 -24.80 -2.77 -2.11
CA GLY A 350 -23.44 -2.36 -2.45
C GLY A 350 -23.42 -1.04 -3.24
N VAL A 351 -24.35 -0.86 -4.18
CA VAL A 351 -24.54 0.39 -4.93
C VAL A 351 -24.92 1.54 -4.00
N ALA A 352 -25.79 1.30 -3.01
CA ALA A 352 -26.20 2.34 -2.05
C ALA A 352 -25.04 2.83 -1.16
N LYS A 353 -23.99 2.01 -0.97
CA LYS A 353 -22.76 2.41 -0.27
C LYS A 353 -21.75 3.13 -1.16
N ALA A 354 -21.89 3.04 -2.47
CA ALA A 354 -20.93 3.62 -3.39
C ALA A 354 -20.91 5.14 -3.20
N GLU A 355 -19.89 5.65 -2.51
CA GLU A 355 -19.75 7.07 -2.26
C GLU A 355 -19.36 7.80 -3.55
N VAL A 356 -20.34 8.43 -4.19
CA VAL A 356 -20.19 9.09 -5.49
C VAL A 356 -19.17 10.27 -5.48
N GLY A 357 -18.56 10.63 -4.34
CA GLY A 357 -17.45 11.59 -4.26
C GLY A 357 -16.04 11.01 -4.42
N LYS A 358 -15.88 9.67 -4.50
CA LYS A 358 -14.58 9.00 -4.57
C LYS A 358 -14.05 8.80 -5.99
N HIS A 359 -14.26 9.79 -6.85
CA HIS A 359 -13.72 9.85 -8.20
C HIS A 359 -12.97 11.15 -8.44
N VAL A 360 -12.04 11.16 -9.39
CA VAL A 360 -11.26 12.34 -9.77
C VAL A 360 -11.42 12.57 -11.26
N ALA A 361 -12.01 13.71 -11.63
CA ALA A 361 -12.08 14.15 -13.01
C ALA A 361 -10.84 14.98 -13.37
N ARG A 362 -10.19 14.65 -14.49
CA ARG A 362 -9.01 15.36 -14.98
C ARG A 362 -8.85 15.16 -16.48
N ASP A 363 -8.62 16.24 -17.22
CA ASP A 363 -8.21 16.21 -18.63
C ASP A 363 -9.12 15.31 -19.51
N GLY A 364 -10.46 15.45 -19.38
CA GLY A 364 -11.42 14.65 -20.16
C GLY A 364 -11.63 13.19 -19.69
N THR A 365 -10.96 12.80 -18.61
CA THR A 365 -11.07 11.46 -18.01
C THR A 365 -11.62 11.52 -16.59
N CYS A 366 -12.26 10.42 -16.15
CA CYS A 366 -12.68 10.22 -14.77
C CYS A 366 -12.00 8.98 -14.21
N TRP A 367 -11.38 9.13 -13.03
CA TRP A 367 -10.63 8.10 -12.36
C TRP A 367 -11.37 7.66 -11.11
N ILE A 368 -11.59 6.35 -10.97
CA ILE A 368 -12.24 5.76 -9.81
C ILE A 368 -11.26 4.81 -9.13
N SER A 369 -11.03 5.04 -7.84
CA SER A 369 -10.10 4.27 -7.01
C SER A 369 -10.77 3.51 -5.86
N HIS A 370 -12.08 3.32 -5.95
CA HIS A 370 -12.88 2.64 -4.95
C HIS A 370 -13.70 1.52 -5.58
N ALA A 371 -13.53 0.28 -5.09
CA ALA A 371 -14.13 -0.91 -5.71
C ALA A 371 -15.66 -0.84 -5.78
N ASP A 372 -16.34 -0.40 -4.71
CA ASP A 372 -17.81 -0.27 -4.73
C ASP A 372 -18.30 0.71 -5.80
N LEU A 373 -17.59 1.84 -5.96
CA LEU A 373 -17.96 2.84 -6.95
C LEU A 373 -17.67 2.34 -8.37
N ALA A 374 -16.56 1.64 -8.56
CA ALA A 374 -16.19 1.04 -9.84
C ALA A 374 -17.21 -0.02 -10.29
N ALA A 375 -17.61 -0.93 -9.40
CA ALA A 375 -18.65 -1.91 -9.68
C ALA A 375 -20.02 -1.25 -9.88
N ALA A 376 -20.39 -0.28 -9.05
CA ALA A 376 -21.66 0.43 -9.16
C ALA A 376 -21.80 1.17 -10.50
N VAL A 377 -20.72 1.71 -11.06
CA VAL A 377 -20.71 2.27 -12.42
C VAL A 377 -21.10 1.22 -13.45
N LEU A 378 -20.64 -0.01 -13.32
CA LEU A 378 -20.95 -1.06 -14.29
C LEU A 378 -22.43 -1.46 -14.25
N VAL A 379 -23.04 -1.53 -13.06
CA VAL A 379 -24.39 -2.11 -12.88
C VAL A 379 -25.51 -1.09 -12.72
N ASP A 380 -25.26 0.11 -12.19
CA ASP A 380 -26.32 1.08 -11.86
C ASP A 380 -26.31 2.32 -12.80
N PRO A 381 -27.38 2.53 -13.60
CA PRO A 381 -27.50 3.68 -14.48
C PRO A 381 -27.47 5.05 -13.79
N LYS A 382 -27.98 5.17 -12.56
CA LYS A 382 -28.05 6.45 -11.83
C LYS A 382 -26.68 6.84 -11.29
N VAL A 383 -25.91 5.88 -10.79
CA VAL A 383 -24.50 6.11 -10.39
C VAL A 383 -23.69 6.57 -11.59
N ARG A 384 -23.82 5.89 -12.74
CA ARG A 384 -23.19 6.33 -13.99
C ARG A 384 -23.54 7.77 -14.35
N ALA A 385 -24.83 8.08 -14.43
CA ALA A 385 -25.30 9.41 -14.80
C ALA A 385 -24.74 10.49 -13.86
N THR A 386 -24.72 10.20 -12.55
CA THR A 386 -24.21 11.13 -11.53
C THR A 386 -22.71 11.37 -11.69
N ILE A 387 -21.90 10.34 -11.91
CA ILE A 387 -20.44 10.49 -12.11
C ILE A 387 -20.16 11.28 -13.39
N ILE A 388 -20.88 11.01 -14.47
CA ILE A 388 -20.69 11.71 -15.75
C ILE A 388 -20.96 13.21 -15.55
N GLU A 389 -22.07 13.55 -14.89
CA GLU A 389 -22.47 14.93 -14.60
C GLU A 389 -21.45 15.63 -13.69
N SER A 390 -21.05 14.99 -12.58
CA SER A 390 -20.09 15.58 -11.64
C SER A 390 -18.68 15.72 -12.22
N SER A 391 -18.29 14.80 -13.09
CA SER A 391 -16.98 14.78 -13.74
C SER A 391 -16.90 15.72 -14.94
N ARG A 392 -18.05 16.23 -15.42
CA ARG A 392 -18.17 17.04 -16.65
C ARG A 392 -17.52 16.35 -17.86
N LEU A 393 -17.68 15.02 -17.96
CA LEU A 393 -17.11 14.28 -19.08
C LEU A 393 -17.77 14.70 -20.39
N PRO A 394 -17.00 14.95 -21.46
CA PRO A 394 -17.53 15.46 -22.72
C PRO A 394 -18.20 14.37 -23.61
N ILE A 395 -19.11 13.58 -23.04
CA ILE A 395 -19.71 12.40 -23.71
C ILE A 395 -21.20 12.58 -24.03
N THR A 396 -21.69 11.88 -25.05
CA THR A 396 -23.09 11.98 -25.50
C THR A 396 -23.97 10.98 -24.74
N TRP A 397 -25.15 11.40 -24.27
CA TRP A 397 -26.11 10.53 -23.58
C TRP A 397 -27.48 10.51 -24.28
N PRO A 398 -28.13 9.34 -24.46
CA PRO A 398 -29.44 9.27 -25.11
C PRO A 398 -30.55 10.02 -24.35
N GLU A 399 -30.43 10.14 -23.03
CA GLU A 399 -31.46 10.73 -22.15
C GLU A 399 -31.18 12.20 -21.78
N ILE A 400 -30.01 12.73 -22.11
CA ILE A 400 -29.65 14.14 -21.94
C ILE A 400 -29.42 14.70 -23.35
N HIS A 401 -30.44 15.38 -23.90
CA HIS A 401 -30.52 15.90 -25.27
C HIS A 401 -29.52 17.02 -25.63
N THR A 402 -28.27 16.95 -25.18
CA THR A 402 -27.19 17.83 -25.61
C THR A 402 -26.06 17.02 -26.22
N LEU A 403 -25.89 17.18 -27.53
CA LEU A 403 -24.75 16.71 -28.31
C LEU A 403 -23.44 17.16 -27.63
N VAL A 404 -22.59 16.21 -27.26
CA VAL A 404 -21.23 16.48 -26.78
C VAL A 404 -20.24 15.80 -27.74
N PRO A 405 -19.04 16.35 -28.01
CA PRO A 405 -18.26 15.94 -29.19
C PRO A 405 -17.61 14.55 -29.13
N ASN A 406 -17.44 13.93 -27.94
CA ASN A 406 -16.47 12.83 -27.78
C ASN A 406 -17.06 11.40 -27.79
N GLY A 407 -18.27 11.20 -28.30
CA GLY A 407 -18.84 9.87 -28.56
C GLY A 407 -19.44 9.17 -27.33
N ASP A 408 -19.41 7.83 -27.36
CA ASP A 408 -20.01 6.96 -26.34
C ASP A 408 -19.12 6.84 -25.09
N LEU A 409 -19.66 6.45 -23.94
CA LEU A 409 -18.87 6.24 -22.72
C LEU A 409 -18.00 4.99 -22.85
N VAL A 410 -16.70 5.13 -22.59
CA VAL A 410 -15.72 4.04 -22.48
C VAL A 410 -15.24 3.91 -21.04
N VAL A 411 -15.11 2.66 -20.56
CA VAL A 411 -14.56 2.31 -19.24
C VAL A 411 -13.46 1.28 -19.39
N ALA A 412 -12.32 1.52 -18.77
CA ALA A 412 -11.23 0.56 -18.63
C ALA A 412 -11.09 0.15 -17.15
N ALA A 413 -11.27 -1.14 -16.87
CA ALA A 413 -11.13 -1.76 -15.55
C ALA A 413 -9.72 -2.34 -15.40
N LEU A 414 -8.75 -1.50 -15.08
CA LEU A 414 -7.33 -1.87 -15.11
C LEU A 414 -6.92 -2.70 -13.89
N SER A 415 -7.52 -2.40 -12.74
CA SER A 415 -7.37 -3.17 -11.49
C SER A 415 -8.58 -2.94 -10.60
N ARG A 416 -8.69 -3.69 -9.49
CA ARG A 416 -9.76 -3.53 -8.48
C ARG A 416 -9.95 -2.09 -7.98
N LEU A 417 -8.87 -1.31 -7.95
CA LEU A 417 -8.85 0.07 -7.45
C LEU A 417 -8.45 1.08 -8.52
N ARG A 418 -8.57 0.73 -9.80
CA ARG A 418 -8.21 1.66 -10.88
C ARG A 418 -9.09 1.48 -12.10
N PHE A 419 -10.15 2.26 -12.12
CA PHE A 419 -11.06 2.37 -13.25
C PHE A 419 -10.87 3.75 -13.89
N VAL A 420 -10.85 3.78 -15.22
CA VAL A 420 -10.72 5.01 -15.98
C VAL A 420 -11.87 5.09 -16.98
N MET A 421 -12.57 6.22 -16.98
CA MET A 421 -13.70 6.50 -17.86
C MET A 421 -13.38 7.68 -18.78
N THR A 422 -13.80 7.61 -20.03
CA THR A 422 -13.63 8.68 -21.02
C THR A 422 -14.60 8.51 -22.21
N GLY A 423 -14.53 9.38 -23.22
CA GLY A 423 -15.31 9.26 -24.44
C GLY A 423 -14.67 8.35 -25.48
N SER A 424 -15.48 7.66 -26.28
CA SER A 424 -15.01 6.73 -27.32
C SER A 424 -14.23 7.39 -28.45
N ARG A 425 -14.28 8.71 -28.56
CA ARG A 425 -13.52 9.52 -29.53
C ARG A 425 -12.48 10.42 -28.86
N ASP A 426 -12.25 10.27 -27.56
CA ASP A 426 -11.29 11.06 -26.80
C ASP A 426 -9.90 10.39 -26.86
N GLU A 427 -9.07 10.84 -27.80
CA GLU A 427 -7.73 10.29 -27.98
C GLU A 427 -6.83 10.52 -26.76
N ASP A 428 -6.90 11.70 -26.12
CA ASP A 428 -6.14 12.00 -24.91
C ASP A 428 -6.57 11.09 -23.75
N GLY A 429 -7.88 10.83 -23.66
CA GLY A 429 -8.45 9.85 -22.74
C GLY A 429 -7.95 8.42 -22.98
N MET A 430 -7.88 7.97 -24.25
CA MET A 430 -7.30 6.67 -24.59
C MET A 430 -5.82 6.58 -24.25
N LEU A 431 -5.04 7.63 -24.50
CA LEU A 431 -3.64 7.71 -24.12
C LEU A 431 -3.46 7.65 -22.59
N ALA A 432 -4.36 8.29 -21.83
CA ALA A 432 -4.38 8.20 -20.38
C ALA A 432 -4.69 6.78 -19.88
N ILE A 433 -5.63 6.07 -20.52
CA ILE A 433 -5.91 4.65 -20.24
C ILE A 433 -4.67 3.79 -20.52
N LEU A 434 -4.04 3.92 -21.69
CA LEU A 434 -2.84 3.15 -22.04
C LEU A 434 -1.69 3.41 -21.07
N LYS A 435 -1.50 4.65 -20.64
CA LYS A 435 -0.51 5.01 -19.62
C LYS A 435 -0.84 4.37 -18.28
N ALA A 436 -2.09 4.49 -17.82
CA ALA A 436 -2.55 3.91 -16.57
C ALA A 436 -2.43 2.38 -16.55
N ALA A 437 -2.68 1.74 -17.70
CA ALA A 437 -2.55 0.31 -17.87
C ALA A 437 -1.10 -0.14 -17.62
N ARG A 438 -0.12 0.54 -18.23
CA ARG A 438 1.31 0.27 -17.97
C ARG A 438 1.70 0.49 -16.52
N GLU A 439 1.24 1.58 -15.91
CA GLU A 439 1.52 1.86 -14.50
C GLU A 439 0.94 0.76 -13.59
N ALA A 440 -0.27 0.29 -13.88
CA ALA A 440 -0.89 -0.78 -13.12
C ALA A 440 -0.05 -2.06 -13.18
N ILE A 441 0.43 -2.48 -14.37
CA ILE A 441 1.34 -3.63 -14.53
C ILE A 441 2.57 -3.51 -13.63
N THR A 442 3.22 -2.34 -13.59
CA THR A 442 4.43 -2.14 -12.78
C THR A 442 4.20 -2.24 -11.28
N TRP A 443 2.96 -2.10 -10.81
CA TRP A 443 2.61 -2.21 -9.40
C TRP A 443 2.33 -3.65 -8.96
N GLY A 444 2.26 -4.61 -9.89
CA GLY A 444 2.20 -6.05 -9.61
C GLY A 444 1.01 -6.48 -8.72
N ARG A 445 -0.16 -5.87 -8.90
CA ARG A 445 -1.35 -6.14 -8.07
C ARG A 445 -2.63 -6.22 -8.91
N ASP A 446 -3.49 -7.19 -8.56
CA ASP A 446 -4.92 -7.29 -8.84
C ASP A 446 -5.36 -6.75 -10.22
N HIS A 447 -4.70 -7.22 -11.28
CA HIS A 447 -5.06 -6.88 -12.66
C HIS A 447 -6.42 -7.47 -13.01
N ILE A 448 -7.27 -6.67 -13.67
CA ILE A 448 -8.59 -7.12 -14.14
C ILE A 448 -8.54 -7.32 -15.66
N SER A 449 -8.73 -6.25 -16.45
CA SER A 449 -8.67 -6.37 -17.91
C SER A 449 -8.12 -5.10 -18.56
N PRO A 450 -7.17 -5.23 -19.50
CA PRO A 450 -6.74 -4.10 -20.31
C PRO A 450 -7.78 -3.74 -21.38
N HIS A 451 -8.82 -4.57 -21.58
CA HIS A 451 -9.79 -4.41 -22.66
C HIS A 451 -10.93 -3.49 -22.23
N PRO A 452 -10.99 -2.24 -22.77
CA PRO A 452 -12.06 -1.32 -22.42
C PRO A 452 -13.43 -1.82 -22.89
N LEU A 453 -14.47 -1.41 -22.16
CA LEU A 453 -15.87 -1.57 -22.54
C LEU A 453 -16.44 -0.23 -22.99
N VAL A 454 -17.37 -0.25 -23.94
CA VAL A 454 -18.13 0.91 -24.40
C VAL A 454 -19.61 0.72 -24.09
N TRP A 455 -20.27 1.73 -23.53
CA TRP A 455 -21.70 1.70 -23.28
C TRP A 455 -22.45 2.11 -24.56
N ARG A 456 -23.14 1.16 -25.19
CA ARG A 456 -23.93 1.38 -26.40
C ARG A 456 -25.25 0.63 -26.31
N HIS A 457 -26.34 1.27 -26.70
CA HIS A 457 -27.68 0.67 -26.75
C HIS A 457 -28.13 0.01 -25.42
N GLY A 458 -27.78 0.62 -24.29
CA GLY A 458 -28.22 0.14 -22.97
C GLY A 458 -27.43 -1.04 -22.39
N GLN A 459 -26.27 -1.38 -22.97
CA GLN A 459 -25.42 -2.47 -22.50
C GLN A 459 -23.92 -2.13 -22.67
N TRP A 460 -23.07 -2.82 -21.92
CA TRP A 460 -21.62 -2.77 -22.10
C TRP A 460 -21.18 -3.73 -23.19
N LEU A 461 -20.45 -3.21 -24.18
CA LEU A 461 -19.88 -3.99 -25.28
C LEU A 461 -18.35 -3.88 -25.26
N PRO A 462 -17.61 -4.88 -25.76
CA PRO A 462 -16.18 -4.73 -25.99
C PRO A 462 -15.89 -3.51 -26.86
N PHE A 463 -14.92 -2.68 -26.47
CA PHE A 463 -14.49 -1.53 -27.25
C PHE A 463 -13.29 -1.89 -28.13
N ASP A 464 -13.49 -1.92 -29.44
CA ASP A 464 -12.42 -2.15 -30.41
C ASP A 464 -11.59 -0.87 -30.63
N TRP A 465 -10.82 -0.50 -29.61
CA TRP A 465 -9.92 0.66 -29.65
C TRP A 465 -8.83 0.57 -30.71
N ALA A 466 -8.50 -0.62 -31.24
CA ALA A 466 -7.53 -0.76 -32.32
C ALA A 466 -8.14 -0.36 -33.66
N ALA A 467 -9.42 -0.69 -33.88
CA ALA A 467 -10.18 -0.19 -35.02
C ALA A 467 -10.47 1.32 -34.92
N GLU A 468 -10.79 1.81 -33.72
CA GLU A 468 -11.13 3.23 -33.50
C GLU A 468 -9.89 4.14 -33.48
N PHE A 469 -8.73 3.65 -33.00
CA PHE A 469 -7.45 4.38 -32.98
C PHE A 469 -6.31 3.58 -33.63
N PRO A 470 -6.31 3.40 -34.97
CA PRO A 470 -5.33 2.57 -35.66
C PRO A 470 -3.87 3.01 -35.47
N HIS A 471 -3.63 4.31 -35.28
CA HIS A 471 -2.29 4.85 -35.03
C HIS A 471 -1.76 4.53 -33.63
N LEU A 472 -2.61 4.06 -32.71
CA LEU A 472 -2.24 3.58 -31.38
C LEU A 472 -2.11 2.05 -31.32
N ALA A 473 -2.33 1.33 -32.43
CA ALA A 473 -2.38 -0.14 -32.45
C ALA A 473 -1.15 -0.81 -31.84
N ASP A 474 0.06 -0.30 -32.09
CA ASP A 474 1.30 -0.84 -31.52
C ASP A 474 1.35 -0.67 -30.00
N ARG A 475 0.91 0.49 -29.48
CA ARG A 475 0.85 0.75 -28.03
C ARG A 475 -0.20 -0.09 -27.34
N ILE A 476 -1.35 -0.26 -27.98
CA ILE A 476 -2.45 -1.13 -27.54
C ILE A 476 -1.94 -2.57 -27.43
N LYS A 477 -1.28 -3.06 -28.48
CA LYS A 477 -0.70 -4.40 -28.52
C LYS A 477 0.34 -4.60 -27.42
N GLU A 478 1.23 -3.63 -27.23
CA GLU A 478 2.23 -3.67 -26.15
C GLU A 478 1.59 -3.79 -24.77
N VAL A 479 0.54 -3.01 -24.49
CA VAL A 479 -0.19 -3.09 -23.20
C VAL A 479 -0.87 -4.44 -23.02
N ASN A 480 -1.54 -4.96 -24.06
CA ASN A 480 -2.22 -6.26 -23.98
C ASN A 480 -1.23 -7.40 -23.73
N VAL A 481 -0.07 -7.40 -24.40
CA VAL A 481 0.99 -8.38 -24.17
C VAL A 481 1.51 -8.28 -22.74
N ALA A 482 1.80 -7.07 -22.27
CA ALA A 482 2.31 -6.88 -20.90
C ALA A 482 1.30 -7.27 -19.82
N TYR A 483 0.00 -7.10 -20.05
CA TYR A 483 -1.05 -7.60 -19.13
C TYR A 483 -1.11 -9.13 -19.13
N ALA A 484 -1.02 -9.76 -20.30
CA ALA A 484 -1.01 -11.21 -20.40
C ALA A 484 0.21 -11.82 -19.68
N ASP A 485 1.39 -11.22 -19.85
CA ASP A 485 2.61 -11.65 -19.15
C ASP A 485 2.47 -11.45 -17.63
N ALA A 486 1.99 -10.28 -17.18
CA ALA A 486 1.79 -10.00 -15.76
C ALA A 486 0.78 -10.95 -15.09
N TRP A 487 -0.26 -11.37 -15.84
CA TRP A 487 -1.24 -12.34 -15.35
C TRP A 487 -0.64 -13.73 -15.20
N LEU A 488 0.18 -14.18 -16.17
CA LEU A 488 0.90 -15.46 -16.09
C LEU A 488 1.88 -15.48 -14.90
N ASP A 489 2.58 -14.38 -14.67
CA ASP A 489 3.47 -14.23 -13.51
C ASP A 489 2.69 -14.30 -12.19
N ALA A 490 1.51 -13.68 -12.11
CA ALA A 490 0.66 -13.71 -10.92
C ALA A 490 0.04 -15.09 -10.66
N ALA A 491 -0.32 -15.84 -11.71
CA ALA A 491 -0.90 -17.17 -11.57
C ALA A 491 0.12 -18.27 -11.20
N THR A 492 1.41 -18.01 -11.35
CA THR A 492 2.49 -18.96 -11.03
C THR A 492 3.13 -18.75 -9.66
N GLN A 493 2.79 -17.66 -8.98
CA GLN A 493 3.16 -17.37 -7.59
C GLN A 493 2.11 -17.89 -6.62
#